data_AF-A0A9E3LKF6-F1
#
_entry.id   AF-A0A9E3LKF6-F1
#
_cell.length_a   1.000
_cell.length_b   1.000
_cell.length_c   1.000
_cell.angle_alpha   90.00
_cell.angle_beta   90.00
_cell.angle_gamma   90.00
#
_symmetry.space_group_name_H-M   'P 1'
#
loop_
_entity.id
_entity.type
_entity.pdbx_description
1 polymer ?
#
loop_
_entity_poly.entity_id
_entity_poly.type
_entity_poly.pdbx_seq_one_letter_code
_entity_poly.pdbx_strand_id
1 'polypeptide(L)'
;TVYTEDTLYSMDISNGTTALGIAYALGEIDDVPGEDRIGRDHDLFSSVASCSSGVELDRAQIVVVGNAPGSGSSYRIGHAVMRDAIDQDGIWEAIRSAGLDLPERPHHTDLDGRLVNCFMKCEADPRGTLRGRRQLALDDSDVHHHRQLKGAVGGVAAATIGDPAVFVSVAALHQGPLGGGPVAAIVRVD
;
A
#
# COMPACT_ATOMS: atom_id res chain seq x y z
N THR A 1 -15.16 25.60 8.06
CA THR A 1 -15.12 25.12 6.66
C THR A 1 -14.64 23.68 6.66
N VAL A 2 -14.80 22.95 5.56
CA VAL A 2 -14.23 21.61 5.36
C VAL A 2 -13.20 21.68 4.23
N TYR A 3 -12.27 20.71 4.16
CA TYR A 3 -11.25 20.67 3.10
C TYR A 3 -11.86 20.45 1.71
N THR A 4 -12.89 19.61 1.61
CA THR A 4 -13.64 19.34 0.38
C THR A 4 -15.10 19.05 0.69
N GLU A 5 -16.00 19.44 -0.21
CA GLU A 5 -17.43 19.08 -0.17
C GLU A 5 -17.73 17.77 -0.95
N ASP A 6 -16.73 17.24 -1.67
CA ASP A 6 -16.82 15.94 -2.35
C ASP A 6 -16.51 14.81 -1.34
N THR A 7 -17.54 14.01 -1.04
CA THR A 7 -17.43 12.88 -0.11
C THR A 7 -16.45 11.82 -0.58
N LEU A 8 -16.38 11.54 -1.89
CA LEU A 8 -15.47 10.54 -2.42
C LEU A 8 -14.02 11.01 -2.31
N TYR A 9 -13.75 12.27 -2.66
CA TYR A 9 -12.41 12.85 -2.50
C TYR A 9 -12.02 12.99 -1.02
N SER A 10 -12.99 13.20 -0.12
CA SER A 10 -12.71 13.26 1.33
C SER A 10 -12.10 11.97 1.89
N MET A 11 -12.39 10.82 1.29
CA MET A 11 -11.76 9.53 1.63
C MET A 11 -10.26 9.56 1.35
N ASP A 12 -9.86 10.05 0.17
CA ASP A 12 -8.45 10.12 -0.24
C ASP A 12 -7.66 11.07 0.67
N ILE A 13 -8.27 12.20 1.03
CA ILE A 13 -7.69 13.17 1.97
C ILE A 13 -7.59 12.58 3.39
N SER A 14 -8.62 11.92 3.88
CA SER A 14 -8.60 11.27 5.20
C SER A 14 -7.49 10.21 5.29
N ASN A 15 -7.36 9.38 4.26
CA ASN A 15 -6.30 8.39 4.16
C ASN A 15 -4.91 9.04 4.07
N GLY A 16 -4.74 10.03 3.20
CA GLY A 16 -3.45 10.68 2.96
C GLY A 16 -2.94 11.48 4.16
N THR A 17 -3.82 12.19 4.86
CA THR A 17 -3.46 12.91 6.09
C THR A 17 -3.10 11.98 7.23
N THR A 18 -3.81 10.85 7.37
CA THR A 18 -3.44 9.79 8.32
C THR A 18 -2.07 9.21 7.97
N ALA A 19 -1.78 8.97 6.69
CA ALA A 19 -0.50 8.45 6.23
C ALA A 19 0.67 9.41 6.50
N LEU A 20 0.46 10.72 6.31
CA LEU A 20 1.45 11.74 6.69
C LEU A 20 1.69 11.78 8.20
N GLY A 21 0.63 11.59 9.01
CA GLY A 21 0.76 11.43 10.45
C GLY A 21 1.62 10.22 10.85
N ILE A 22 1.44 9.10 10.15
CA ILE A 22 2.29 7.90 10.33
C ILE A 22 3.73 8.18 9.91
N ALA A 23 3.94 8.79 8.73
CA ALA A 23 5.26 9.16 8.24
C ALA A 23 6.03 10.02 9.25
N TYR A 24 5.38 11.05 9.79
CA TYR A 24 5.96 11.91 10.82
C TYR A 24 6.25 11.14 12.12
N ALA A 25 5.32 10.30 12.59
CA ALA A 25 5.50 9.52 13.80
C ALA A 25 6.66 8.52 13.71
N LEU A 26 6.98 8.04 12.50
CA LEU A 26 8.08 7.11 12.23
C LEU A 26 9.38 7.81 11.80
N GLY A 27 9.39 9.14 11.69
CA GLY A 27 10.55 9.92 11.26
C GLY A 27 10.90 9.76 9.78
N GLU A 28 9.92 9.38 8.94
CA GLU A 28 10.07 9.31 7.48
C GLU A 28 9.98 10.70 6.83
N ILE A 29 9.35 11.66 7.52
CA ILE A 29 9.33 13.08 7.18
C ILE A 29 9.67 13.91 8.42
N ASP A 30 10.34 15.05 8.22
CA ASP A 30 10.85 15.87 9.32
C ASP A 30 9.76 16.66 10.06
N ASP A 31 8.72 17.10 9.35
CA ASP A 31 7.66 17.96 9.86
C ASP A 31 6.29 17.56 9.30
N VAL A 32 5.23 17.85 10.06
CA VAL A 32 3.85 17.74 9.55
C VAL A 32 3.61 18.84 8.52
N PRO A 33 3.27 18.50 7.26
CA PRO A 33 3.12 19.51 6.21
C PRO A 33 1.87 20.37 6.39
N GLY A 34 1.91 21.58 5.84
CA GLY A 34 0.74 22.44 5.72
C GLY A 34 -0.30 21.90 4.72
N GLU A 35 -1.52 22.43 4.81
CA GLU A 35 -2.67 22.06 3.98
C GLU A 35 -2.37 22.12 2.47
N ASP A 36 -1.56 23.10 2.06
CA ASP A 36 -1.22 23.37 0.67
C ASP A 36 -0.36 22.30 0.00
N ARG A 37 0.29 21.43 0.79
CA ARG A 37 1.12 20.30 0.31
C ARG A 37 0.38 18.96 0.33
N ILE A 38 -0.69 18.83 1.11
CA ILE A 38 -1.49 17.60 1.20
C ILE A 38 -2.14 17.33 -0.17
N GLY A 39 -1.92 16.13 -0.71
CA GLY A 39 -2.39 15.72 -2.02
C GLY A 39 -1.65 16.32 -3.21
N ARG A 40 -0.59 17.11 -2.98
CA ARG A 40 0.14 17.82 -4.04
C ARG A 40 1.64 17.52 -4.06
N ASP A 41 2.24 17.40 -2.87
CA ASP A 41 3.63 17.05 -2.73
C ASP A 41 3.77 15.52 -2.60
N HIS A 42 4.07 14.87 -3.72
CA HIS A 42 4.14 13.42 -3.81
C HIS A 42 5.49 12.85 -3.33
N ASP A 43 6.46 13.70 -2.97
CA ASP A 43 7.70 13.25 -2.33
C ASP A 43 7.49 12.97 -0.83
N LEU A 44 6.38 13.44 -0.25
CA LEU A 44 5.97 13.16 1.13
C LEU A 44 5.10 11.90 1.17
N PHE A 45 5.63 10.81 1.73
CA PHE A 45 4.86 9.60 1.95
C PHE A 45 5.42 8.75 3.10
N SER A 46 4.60 7.84 3.63
CA SER A 46 5.07 6.74 4.46
C SER A 46 5.29 5.49 3.63
N SER A 47 6.38 4.76 3.89
CA SER A 47 6.68 3.47 3.27
C SER A 47 5.93 2.30 3.87
N VAL A 48 5.19 2.51 4.97
CA VAL A 48 4.47 1.45 5.71
C VAL A 48 3.00 1.76 6.00
N ALA A 49 2.54 3.00 5.77
CA ALA A 49 1.15 3.35 6.00
C ALA A 49 0.19 2.62 5.05
N SER A 50 -0.86 2.03 5.63
CA SER A 50 -2.00 1.47 4.89
C SER A 50 -3.28 1.99 5.54
N CYS A 51 -3.77 3.11 5.01
CA CYS A 51 -4.89 3.84 5.54
C CYS A 51 -6.17 3.54 4.76
N SER A 52 -7.28 3.47 5.48
CA SER A 52 -8.62 3.33 4.93
C SER A 52 -9.57 4.15 5.80
N SER A 53 -10.59 4.73 5.18
CA SER A 53 -11.62 5.47 5.87
C SER A 53 -12.99 4.90 5.55
N GLY A 54 -13.90 5.05 6.52
CA GLY A 54 -15.29 4.65 6.42
C GLY A 54 -16.14 5.60 7.27
N VAL A 55 -17.45 5.53 7.10
CA VAL A 55 -18.43 6.45 7.70
C VAL A 55 -18.72 6.16 9.17
N GLU A 56 -18.22 5.05 9.70
CA GLU A 56 -18.65 4.45 10.98
C GLU A 56 -18.04 5.06 12.25
N LEU A 57 -16.96 5.84 12.15
CA LEU A 57 -16.14 6.28 13.29
C LEU A 57 -15.90 7.80 13.29
N ASP A 58 -15.72 8.38 14.48
CA ASP A 58 -15.33 9.77 14.71
C ASP A 58 -13.85 9.92 15.13
N ARG A 59 -13.08 8.83 15.07
CA ARG A 59 -11.67 8.73 15.50
C ARG A 59 -10.90 7.80 14.57
N ALA A 60 -9.59 8.03 14.45
CA ALA A 60 -8.69 7.09 13.80
C ALA A 60 -8.46 5.85 14.68
N GLN A 61 -8.62 4.66 14.10
CA GLN A 61 -8.25 3.39 14.72
C GLN A 61 -6.91 2.92 14.12
N ILE A 62 -5.89 2.81 14.96
CA ILE A 62 -4.52 2.51 14.53
C ILE A 62 -4.13 1.10 14.98
N VAL A 63 -3.70 0.27 14.03
CA VAL A 63 -3.13 -1.06 14.27
C VAL A 63 -1.68 -1.04 13.81
N VAL A 64 -0.75 -1.10 14.75
CA VAL A 64 0.69 -1.18 14.45
C VAL A 64 1.10 -2.65 14.40
N VAL A 65 1.71 -3.06 13.29
CA VAL A 65 2.23 -4.43 13.10
C VAL A 65 3.73 -4.35 12.84
N GLY A 66 4.50 -5.04 13.66
CA GLY A 66 5.96 -5.02 13.61
C GLY A 66 6.59 -6.22 14.32
N ASN A 67 7.91 -6.27 14.34
CA ASN A 67 8.67 -7.30 15.04
C ASN A 67 9.27 -6.71 16.33
N ALA A 68 9.32 -7.50 17.40
CA ALA A 68 9.92 -7.09 18.67
C ALA A 68 10.86 -8.18 19.20
N PRO A 69 12.08 -7.84 19.68
CA PRO A 69 12.97 -8.79 20.35
C PRO A 69 12.26 -9.45 21.54
N GLY A 70 12.46 -10.76 21.70
CA GLY A 70 11.83 -11.54 22.77
C GLY A 70 10.36 -11.90 22.53
N SER A 71 9.76 -11.51 21.41
CA SER A 71 8.47 -12.05 20.99
C SER A 71 8.58 -13.55 20.69
N GLY A 72 7.66 -14.35 21.22
CA GLY A 72 7.57 -15.80 20.95
C GLY A 72 6.73 -16.16 19.71
N SER A 73 6.43 -15.18 18.86
CA SER A 73 5.65 -15.39 17.63
C SER A 73 6.41 -16.28 16.65
N SER A 74 5.74 -17.30 16.10
CA SER A 74 6.24 -18.07 14.94
C SER A 74 6.08 -17.33 13.61
N TYR A 75 5.65 -16.07 13.65
CA TYR A 75 5.45 -15.22 12.47
C TYR A 75 6.30 -13.97 12.54
N ARG A 76 6.76 -13.54 11.37
CA ARG A 76 7.52 -12.32 11.16
C ARG A 76 6.87 -11.50 10.05
N ILE A 77 6.85 -10.18 10.23
CA ILE A 77 6.41 -9.24 9.20
C ILE A 77 7.63 -8.60 8.53
N GLY A 78 7.56 -8.44 7.21
CA GLY A 78 8.47 -7.60 6.43
C GLY A 78 7.66 -6.66 5.56
N HIS A 79 8.33 -5.69 4.98
CA HIS A 79 7.71 -4.78 4.02
C HIS A 79 8.70 -4.35 2.95
N ALA A 80 8.14 -3.83 1.87
CA ALA A 80 8.79 -3.10 0.80
C ALA A 80 7.77 -2.10 0.22
N VAL A 81 8.09 -1.51 -0.92
CA VAL A 81 7.24 -0.53 -1.59
C VAL A 81 7.13 -0.90 -3.05
N MET A 82 5.90 -1.09 -3.53
CA MET A 82 5.62 -1.20 -4.96
C MET A 82 5.78 0.17 -5.61
N ARG A 83 6.59 0.26 -6.66
CA ARG A 83 6.84 1.52 -7.40
C ARG A 83 5.71 1.87 -8.37
N ASP A 84 5.00 0.86 -8.83
CA ASP A 84 3.83 1.01 -9.69
C ASP A 84 2.87 -0.18 -9.53
N ALA A 85 1.69 -0.09 -10.16
CA ALA A 85 0.63 -1.10 -10.07
C ALA A 85 1.00 -2.50 -10.61
N ILE A 86 2.14 -2.68 -11.28
CA ILE A 86 2.58 -3.97 -11.83
C ILE A 86 3.97 -4.38 -11.30
N ASP A 87 4.38 -3.81 -10.18
CA ASP A 87 5.64 -4.09 -9.51
C ASP A 87 5.58 -5.36 -8.65
N GLN A 88 5.71 -6.52 -9.29
CA GLN A 88 5.78 -7.82 -8.62
C GLN A 88 7.03 -7.96 -7.75
N ASP A 89 8.12 -7.29 -8.13
CA ASP A 89 9.39 -7.40 -7.41
C ASP A 89 9.26 -6.78 -6.01
N GLY A 90 8.51 -5.68 -5.87
CA GLY A 90 8.17 -5.12 -4.55
C GLY A 90 7.45 -6.12 -3.62
N ILE A 91 6.57 -6.97 -4.17
CA ILE A 91 5.90 -8.02 -3.38
C ILE A 91 6.91 -9.07 -2.90
N TRP A 92 7.80 -9.52 -3.79
CA TRP A 92 8.86 -10.47 -3.43
C TRP A 92 9.86 -9.89 -2.43
N GLU A 93 10.22 -8.61 -2.57
CA GLU A 93 11.08 -7.90 -1.63
C GLU A 93 10.47 -7.85 -0.23
N ALA A 94 9.16 -7.61 -0.11
CA ALA A 94 8.47 -7.65 1.18
C ALA A 94 8.51 -9.05 1.83
N ILE A 95 8.33 -10.11 1.03
CA ILE A 95 8.38 -11.50 1.50
C ILE A 95 9.79 -11.88 1.96
N ARG A 96 10.83 -11.46 1.24
CA ARG A 96 12.23 -11.63 1.67
C ARG A 96 12.54 -10.86 2.93
N SER A 97 12.09 -9.60 3.01
CA SER A 97 12.22 -8.73 4.19
C SER A 97 11.55 -9.35 5.42
N ALA A 98 10.49 -10.14 5.21
CA ALA A 98 9.80 -10.89 6.26
C ALA A 98 10.58 -12.13 6.74
N GLY A 99 11.63 -12.54 6.02
CA GLY A 99 12.58 -13.57 6.44
C GLY A 99 12.55 -14.87 5.64
N LEU A 100 11.80 -14.94 4.53
CA LEU A 100 11.90 -16.10 3.64
C LEU A 100 13.12 -16.00 2.72
N ASP A 101 13.96 -17.03 2.76
CA ASP A 101 15.01 -17.22 1.77
C ASP A 101 14.39 -17.76 0.47
N LEU A 102 14.62 -17.06 -0.63
CA LEU A 102 13.98 -17.30 -1.93
C LEU A 102 15.05 -17.23 -3.04
N PRO A 103 14.91 -17.99 -4.15
CA PRO A 103 15.84 -17.92 -5.28
C PRO A 103 15.77 -16.55 -5.96
N GLU A 104 16.78 -16.14 -6.75
CA GLU A 104 16.85 -14.82 -7.40
C GLU A 104 15.56 -14.42 -8.13
N ARG A 105 14.90 -15.38 -8.78
CA ARG A 105 13.59 -15.23 -9.44
C ARG A 105 12.58 -16.18 -8.78
N PRO A 106 11.90 -15.75 -7.71
CA PRO A 106 10.96 -16.60 -7.01
C PRO A 106 9.74 -16.95 -7.87
N HIS A 107 9.17 -18.10 -7.58
CA HIS A 107 7.86 -18.52 -8.04
C HIS A 107 6.96 -18.78 -6.82
N HIS A 108 5.64 -18.67 -6.96
CA HIS A 108 4.71 -18.86 -5.84
C HIS A 108 4.84 -20.23 -5.15
N THR A 109 5.36 -21.24 -5.86
CA THR A 109 5.65 -22.57 -5.31
C THR A 109 6.80 -22.57 -4.30
N ASP A 110 7.68 -21.58 -4.32
CA ASP A 110 8.81 -21.45 -3.39
C ASP A 110 8.36 -20.99 -1.99
N LEU A 111 7.11 -20.50 -1.86
CA LEU A 111 6.54 -20.06 -0.59
C LEU A 111 6.30 -21.23 0.38
N ASP A 112 6.05 -22.44 -0.14
CA ASP A 112 5.83 -23.68 0.62
C ASP A 112 4.84 -23.51 1.80
N GLY A 113 3.73 -22.78 1.55
CA GLY A 113 2.70 -22.52 2.55
C GLY A 113 3.16 -21.68 3.75
N ARG A 114 4.31 -20.99 3.65
CA ARG A 114 4.84 -20.13 4.73
C ARG A 114 4.35 -18.68 4.64
N LEU A 115 3.87 -18.23 3.49
CA LEU A 115 3.22 -16.92 3.39
C LEU A 115 1.83 -16.98 4.03
N VAL A 116 1.58 -16.12 5.01
CA VAL A 116 0.26 -15.99 5.65
C VAL A 116 -0.63 -15.06 4.84
N ASN A 117 -0.13 -13.86 4.55
CA ASN A 117 -0.83 -12.90 3.69
C ASN A 117 0.13 -11.77 3.25
N CYS A 118 -0.26 -11.06 2.19
CA CYS A 118 0.27 -9.76 1.82
C CYS A 118 -0.78 -8.67 2.02
N PHE A 119 -0.34 -7.49 2.44
CA PHE A 119 -1.17 -6.31 2.65
C PHE A 119 -0.58 -5.17 1.85
N MET A 120 -1.30 -4.65 0.88
CA MET A 120 -0.75 -3.63 -0.01
C MET A 120 -1.73 -2.50 -0.33
N LYS A 121 -1.14 -1.36 -0.67
CA LYS A 121 -1.82 -0.19 -1.21
C LYS A 121 -1.57 -0.08 -2.71
N CYS A 122 -2.54 0.48 -3.41
CA CYS A 122 -2.37 0.89 -4.80
C CYS A 122 -3.22 2.11 -5.15
N GLU A 123 -2.83 2.80 -6.21
CA GLU A 123 -3.60 3.91 -6.78
C GLU A 123 -3.37 4.03 -8.28
N ALA A 124 -4.20 4.84 -8.93
CA ALA A 124 -3.91 5.27 -10.28
C ALA A 124 -2.88 6.40 -10.21
N ASP A 125 -1.79 6.30 -10.96
CA ASP A 125 -0.85 7.41 -11.10
C ASP A 125 -1.59 8.63 -11.68
N PRO A 126 -1.66 9.78 -10.98
CA PRO A 126 -2.38 10.97 -11.43
C PRO A 126 -1.81 11.58 -12.71
N ARG A 127 -0.60 11.18 -13.14
CA ARG A 127 -0.06 11.52 -14.47
C ARG A 127 -0.73 10.74 -15.61
N GLY A 128 -1.56 9.75 -15.30
CA GLY A 128 -2.27 8.93 -16.27
C GLY A 128 -1.36 8.01 -17.07
N THR A 129 -0.23 7.56 -16.50
CA THR A 129 0.73 6.69 -17.19
C THR A 129 1.19 5.52 -16.32
N LEU A 130 1.48 4.38 -16.95
CA LEU A 130 2.13 3.22 -16.34
C LEU A 130 3.29 2.81 -17.24
N ARG A 131 4.53 2.91 -16.75
CA ARG A 131 5.76 2.60 -17.50
C ARG A 131 5.80 3.22 -18.91
N GLY A 132 5.42 4.49 -19.01
CA GLY A 132 5.38 5.26 -20.27
C GLY A 132 4.18 4.96 -21.17
N ARG A 133 3.20 4.16 -20.72
CA ARG A 133 1.96 3.87 -21.45
C ARG A 133 0.79 4.62 -20.82
N ARG A 134 0.08 5.39 -21.64
CA ARG A 134 -1.14 6.11 -21.23
C ARG A 134 -2.18 5.14 -20.66
N GLN A 135 -2.73 5.49 -19.51
CA GLN A 135 -3.84 4.82 -18.85
C GLN A 135 -5.13 5.64 -19.06
N LEU A 136 -6.28 5.01 -18.85
CA LEU A 136 -7.60 5.65 -18.99
C LEU A 136 -8.41 5.67 -17.70
N ALA A 137 -7.96 4.99 -16.65
CA ALA A 137 -8.74 4.78 -15.43
C ALA A 137 -9.23 6.09 -14.78
N LEU A 138 -8.43 7.17 -14.84
CA LEU A 138 -8.77 8.48 -14.27
C LEU A 138 -9.84 9.24 -15.05
N ASP A 139 -9.97 8.97 -16.36
CA ASP A 139 -10.95 9.62 -17.24
C ASP A 139 -12.18 8.72 -17.48
N ASP A 140 -12.25 7.58 -16.80
CA ASP A 140 -13.32 6.59 -16.95
C ASP A 140 -14.51 6.94 -16.05
N SER A 141 -15.58 7.45 -16.66
CA SER A 141 -16.82 7.79 -15.98
C SER A 141 -17.70 6.58 -15.62
N ASP A 142 -17.42 5.41 -16.19
CA ASP A 142 -18.24 4.22 -16.01
C ASP A 142 -17.75 3.38 -14.83
N VAL A 143 -16.42 3.23 -14.70
CA VAL A 143 -15.78 2.45 -13.65
C VAL A 143 -14.69 3.27 -12.98
N HIS A 144 -14.98 3.74 -11.76
CA HIS A 144 -14.04 4.51 -10.94
C HIS A 144 -12.66 3.86 -10.87
N HIS A 145 -11.58 4.64 -11.03
CA HIS A 145 -10.19 4.16 -11.03
C HIS A 145 -9.84 3.28 -9.82
N HIS A 146 -10.39 3.57 -8.64
CA HIS A 146 -10.27 2.71 -7.45
C HIS A 146 -10.67 1.25 -7.71
N ARG A 147 -11.73 0.99 -8.49
CA ARG A 147 -12.13 -0.39 -8.80
C ARG A 147 -11.19 -1.04 -9.80
N GLN A 148 -10.80 -0.29 -10.83
CA GLN A 148 -9.89 -0.78 -11.87
C GLN A 148 -8.53 -1.17 -11.28
N LEU A 149 -7.93 -0.29 -10.48
CA LEU A 149 -6.61 -0.53 -9.88
C LEU A 149 -6.65 -1.61 -8.79
N LYS A 150 -7.71 -1.68 -7.98
CA LYS A 150 -7.87 -2.79 -7.04
C LYS A 150 -7.91 -4.14 -7.76
N GLY A 151 -8.65 -4.22 -8.87
CA GLY A 151 -8.72 -5.41 -9.70
C GLY A 151 -7.37 -5.77 -10.34
N ALA A 152 -6.70 -4.78 -10.93
CA ALA A 152 -5.40 -4.97 -11.59
C ALA A 152 -4.32 -5.45 -10.59
N VAL A 153 -4.13 -4.73 -9.48
CA VAL A 153 -3.13 -5.09 -8.46
C VAL A 153 -3.52 -6.38 -7.74
N GLY A 154 -4.81 -6.64 -7.52
CA GLY A 154 -5.28 -7.94 -7.03
C GLY A 154 -4.88 -9.09 -7.94
N GLY A 155 -4.98 -8.93 -9.26
CA GLY A 155 -4.51 -9.91 -10.23
C GLY A 155 -2.99 -10.10 -10.23
N VAL A 156 -2.23 -9.00 -10.15
CA VAL A 156 -0.76 -9.03 -10.04
C VAL A 156 -0.35 -9.79 -8.78
N ALA A 157 -0.90 -9.40 -7.62
CA ALA A 157 -0.58 -10.01 -6.34
C ALA A 157 -0.95 -11.50 -6.31
N ALA A 158 -2.16 -11.87 -6.74
CA ALA A 158 -2.60 -13.25 -6.79
C ALA A 158 -1.73 -14.12 -7.71
N ALA A 159 -1.32 -13.59 -8.87
CA ALA A 159 -0.41 -14.28 -9.78
C ALA A 159 0.99 -14.43 -9.19
N THR A 160 1.47 -13.43 -8.44
CA THR A 160 2.77 -13.46 -7.76
C THR A 160 2.80 -14.48 -6.62
N ILE A 161 1.78 -14.51 -5.75
CA ILE A 161 1.78 -15.34 -4.54
C ILE A 161 1.04 -16.67 -4.70
N GLY A 162 0.36 -16.89 -5.83
CA GLY A 162 -0.40 -18.11 -6.11
C GLY A 162 -1.70 -18.27 -5.32
N ASP A 163 -2.17 -17.21 -4.65
CA ASP A 163 -3.37 -17.20 -3.82
C ASP A 163 -4.16 -15.89 -4.04
N PRO A 164 -5.44 -15.94 -4.46
CA PRO A 164 -6.27 -14.74 -4.60
C PRO A 164 -6.73 -14.13 -3.26
N ALA A 165 -6.55 -14.81 -2.12
CA ALA A 165 -6.92 -14.33 -0.79
C ALA A 165 -5.89 -13.31 -0.25
N VAL A 166 -5.74 -12.18 -0.94
CA VAL A 166 -4.77 -11.12 -0.62
C VAL A 166 -5.46 -9.82 -0.23
N PHE A 167 -4.87 -9.07 0.71
CA PHE A 167 -5.38 -7.75 1.08
C PHE A 167 -4.85 -6.67 0.12
N VAL A 168 -5.74 -6.13 -0.72
CA VAL A 168 -5.44 -5.00 -1.62
C VAL A 168 -6.39 -3.83 -1.33
N SER A 169 -5.81 -2.71 -0.89
CA SER A 169 -6.53 -1.47 -0.61
C SER A 169 -6.12 -0.35 -1.56
N VAL A 170 -7.06 0.53 -1.86
CA VAL A 170 -6.88 1.66 -2.81
C VAL A 170 -6.87 2.99 -2.08
N ALA A 171 -6.73 4.11 -2.81
CA ALA A 171 -6.55 5.45 -2.25
C ALA A 171 -5.22 5.54 -1.49
N ALA A 172 -4.11 5.46 -2.23
CA ALA A 172 -2.75 5.38 -1.71
C ALA A 172 -2.03 6.75 -1.63
N LEU A 173 -2.80 7.85 -1.60
CA LEU A 173 -2.23 9.18 -1.41
C LEU A 173 -1.33 9.20 -0.16
N HIS A 174 -0.08 9.67 -0.33
CA HIS A 174 0.98 9.68 0.69
C HIS A 174 1.32 8.32 1.34
N GLN A 175 0.92 7.22 0.71
CA GLN A 175 1.21 5.85 1.12
C GLN A 175 2.05 5.25 -0.01
N GLY A 176 3.37 5.43 0.05
CA GLY A 176 4.30 5.08 -1.02
C GLY A 176 4.42 6.14 -2.11
N PRO A 177 5.23 5.85 -3.15
CA PRO A 177 5.44 6.75 -4.28
C PRO A 177 4.19 6.83 -5.15
N LEU A 178 4.13 7.89 -5.94
CA LEU A 178 3.06 8.16 -6.88
C LEU A 178 2.77 6.97 -7.81
N GLY A 179 1.53 6.46 -7.81
CA GLY A 179 1.11 5.31 -8.61
C GLY A 179 1.50 3.94 -8.04
N GLY A 180 2.16 3.91 -6.89
CA GLY A 180 2.62 2.73 -6.19
C GLY A 180 1.89 2.51 -4.85
N GLY A 181 2.60 1.90 -3.90
CA GLY A 181 2.14 1.77 -2.53
C GLY A 181 2.96 0.79 -1.67
N PRO A 182 2.91 0.90 -0.34
CA PRO A 182 3.48 -0.07 0.57
C PRO A 182 2.94 -1.47 0.31
N VAL A 183 3.81 -2.45 0.50
CA VAL A 183 3.43 -3.86 0.57
C VAL A 183 4.11 -4.49 1.78
N ALA A 184 3.32 -5.09 2.66
CA ALA A 184 3.79 -5.86 3.80
C ALA A 184 3.46 -7.33 3.61
N ALA A 185 4.36 -8.22 4.05
CA ALA A 185 4.16 -9.66 4.03
C ALA A 185 4.33 -10.22 5.44
N ILE A 186 3.40 -11.05 5.87
CA ILE A 186 3.53 -11.84 7.10
C ILE A 186 3.83 -13.28 6.70
N VAL A 187 4.92 -13.81 7.23
CA VAL A 187 5.36 -15.18 6.95
C VAL A 187 5.54 -15.96 8.24
N ARG A 188 5.37 -17.28 8.17
CA ARG A 188 5.80 -18.20 9.21
C ARG A 188 7.31 -18.38 9.09
N VAL A 189 8.01 -18.16 10.20
CA VAL A 189 9.46 -18.41 10.35
C VAL A 189 9.63 -19.63 11.25
N ASP A 190 10.54 -20.52 10.87
CA ASP A 190 10.91 -21.69 11.66
C ASP A 190 11.89 -21.34 12.80
#